data_AF-A0A6N8GBZ7-F1
#
_entry.id   AF-A0A6N8GBZ7-F1
#
_cell.length_a   1.000
_cell.length_b   1.000
_cell.length_c   1.000
_cell.angle_alpha   90.00
_cell.angle_beta   90.00
_cell.angle_gamma   90.00
#
_symmetry.space_group_name_H-M   'P 1'
#
loop_
_entity.id
_entity.type
_entity.pdbx_description
1 polymer ?
#
loop_
_entity_poly.entity_id
_entity_poly.type
_entity_poly.pdbx_seq_one_letter_code
_entity_poly.pdbx_strand_id
1 'polypeptide(L)' 'MSAHDAEPLVPRQRDGFELTPAERTELQDLVDELVSATEDRVFWLGRVRETALEIQRRLGAMLESGD' A
#
# COMPACT_ATOMS: atom_id res chain seq x y z
N MET A 1 9.26 -35.51 -15.75
CA MET A 1 9.02 -34.05 -15.75
C MET A 1 9.47 -33.54 -14.39
N SER A 2 10.62 -32.85 -14.32
CA SER A 2 11.22 -32.42 -13.05
C SER A 2 10.63 -31.10 -12.56
N ALA A 3 10.35 -31.06 -11.27
CA ALA A 3 9.78 -29.96 -10.51
C ALA A 3 10.79 -28.83 -10.25
N HIS A 4 11.25 -28.13 -11.29
CA HIS A 4 12.25 -27.07 -11.14
C HIS A 4 11.90 -25.70 -11.74
N ASP A 5 10.75 -25.53 -12.40
CA ASP A 5 10.36 -24.26 -13.04
C ASP A 5 9.32 -23.45 -12.25
N ALA A 6 9.32 -23.53 -10.92
CA ALA A 6 8.57 -22.58 -10.11
C ALA A 6 9.51 -21.44 -9.70
N GLU A 7 9.67 -20.45 -10.59
CA GLU A 7 10.19 -19.15 -10.16
C GLU A 7 9.35 -18.66 -8.96
N PRO A 8 9.98 -18.18 -7.88
CA PRO A 8 9.23 -17.66 -6.75
C PRO A 8 8.43 -16.44 -7.20
N LEU A 9 7.11 -16.59 -7.29
CA LEU A 9 6.12 -15.53 -7.60
C LEU A 9 6.05 -14.42 -6.54
N VAL A 10 6.90 -14.47 -5.53
CA VAL A 10 7.02 -13.44 -4.50
C VAL A 10 8.20 -12.55 -4.90
N PRO A 11 7.98 -11.27 -5.24
CA PRO A 11 9.07 -10.33 -5.45
C PRO A 11 10.00 -10.39 -4.24
N ARG A 12 11.30 -10.59 -4.48
CA ARG A 12 12.31 -10.46 -3.43
C ARG A 12 12.12 -9.07 -2.81
N GLN A 13 11.79 -9.03 -1.52
CA GLN A 13 11.74 -7.80 -0.75
C GLN A 13 13.10 -7.14 -0.91
N ARG A 14 13.16 -6.03 -1.67
CA ARG A 14 14.38 -5.25 -1.81
C ARG A 14 14.58 -4.53 -0.48
N ASP A 15 15.48 -5.06 0.34
CA ASP A 15 15.92 -4.40 1.55
C ASP A 15 16.49 -3.03 1.18
N GLY A 16 15.77 -1.95 1.56
CA GLY A 16 16.22 -0.57 1.40
C GLY A 16 15.82 0.11 0.09
N PHE A 17 14.51 0.24 -0.19
CA PHE A 17 14.04 1.21 -1.16
C PHE A 17 13.55 2.45 -0.41
N GLU A 18 14.42 3.45 -0.27
CA GLU A 18 13.96 4.80 0.07
C GLU A 18 13.15 5.30 -1.12
N LEU A 19 11.85 5.52 -0.89
CA LEU A 19 10.98 6.13 -1.89
C LEU A 19 11.48 7.55 -2.17
N THR A 20 11.66 7.87 -3.44
CA THR A 20 11.87 9.25 -3.89
C THR A 20 10.66 10.12 -3.51
N PRO A 21 10.79 11.45 -3.41
CA PRO A 21 9.66 12.32 -3.11
C PRO A 21 8.46 12.12 -4.06
N ALA A 22 8.72 11.84 -5.35
CA ALA A 22 7.67 11.56 -6.32
C ALA A 22 6.93 10.24 -6.04
N GLU A 23 7.67 9.17 -5.72
CA GLU A 23 7.08 7.88 -5.37
C GLU A 23 6.33 7.93 -4.03
N ARG A 24 6.78 8.77 -3.08
CA ARG A 24 6.05 9.02 -1.83
C ARG A 24 4.71 9.68 -2.10
N THR A 25 4.68 10.71 -2.96
CA THR A 25 3.44 11.38 -3.37
C THR A 25 2.51 10.42 -4.11
N GLU A 26 3.02 9.66 -5.08
CA GLU A 26 2.21 8.68 -5.83
C GLU A 26 1.60 7.62 -4.90
N LEU A 27 2.36 7.15 -3.91
CA LEU A 27 1.87 6.21 -2.91
C LEU A 27 0.80 6.84 -2.01
N GLN A 28 0.96 8.11 -1.63
CA GLN A 28 -0.05 8.87 -0.88
C GLN A 28 -1.35 8.98 -1.67
N ASP A 29 -1.26 9.39 -2.94
CA ASP A 29 -2.41 9.56 -3.84
C ASP A 29 -3.19 8.25 -4.03
N LEU A 30 -2.49 7.13 -4.21
CA LEU A 30 -3.11 5.80 -4.34
C LEU A 30 -3.89 5.39 -3.09
N VAL A 31 -3.38 5.70 -1.90
CA VAL A 31 -4.06 5.39 -0.65
C VAL A 31 -5.27 6.30 -0.43
N ASP A 32 -5.17 7.57 -0.81
CA ASP A 32 -6.30 8.50 -0.78
C ASP A 32 -7.41 8.05 -1.74
N GLU A 33 -7.07 7.61 -2.95
CA GLU A 33 -8.02 7.03 -3.91
C GLU A 33 -8.71 5.79 -3.33
N LEU A 34 -7.96 4.90 -2.66
CA LEU A 34 -8.52 3.73 -1.98
C LEU A 34 -9.51 4.14 -0.89
N VAL A 35 -9.19 5.16 -0.09
CA VAL A 35 -10.11 5.67 0.94
C VAL A 35 -11.38 6.21 0.27
N SER A 36 -11.26 7.10 -0.71
CA SER A 36 -12.40 7.67 -1.43
C SER A 36 -13.29 6.60 -2.09
N ALA A 37 -12.70 5.57 -2.71
CA ALA A 37 -13.44 4.45 -3.30
C ALA A 37 -14.28 3.66 -2.27
N THR A 38 -13.90 3.72 -0.99
CA THR A 38 -14.67 3.08 0.09
C THR A 38 -15.73 3.98 0.71
N GLU A 39 -15.69 5.30 0.52
CA GLU A 39 -16.67 6.25 1.09
C GLU A 39 -18.08 6.06 0.52
N ASP A 40 -18.20 5.83 -0.79
CA ASP A 40 -19.49 5.59 -1.44
C ASP A 40 -20.08 4.21 -1.11
N ARG A 41 -19.30 3.34 -0.46
CA ARG A 41 -19.64 1.93 -0.24
C ARG A 41 -19.53 1.50 1.23
N VAL A 42 -19.48 2.46 2.16
CA VAL A 42 -19.26 2.24 3.61
C VAL A 42 -20.16 1.15 4.20
N PHE A 43 -21.43 1.08 3.76
CA PHE A 43 -22.40 0.07 4.23
C PHE A 43 -21.99 -1.37 3.91
N TRP A 44 -21.30 -1.61 2.78
CA TRP A 44 -20.85 -2.93 2.34
C TRP A 44 -19.37 -3.18 2.64
N LEU A 45 -18.57 -2.12 2.75
CA LEU A 45 -17.12 -2.16 2.82
C LEU A 45 -16.57 -1.64 4.16
N GLY A 46 -17.36 -1.62 5.24
CA GLY A 46 -16.95 -1.03 6.54
C GLY A 46 -15.54 -1.45 7.01
N ARG A 47 -15.25 -2.76 7.02
CA ARG A 47 -13.91 -3.28 7.38
C ARG A 47 -12.82 -2.89 6.37
N VAL A 48 -13.16 -2.81 5.08
CA VAL A 48 -12.21 -2.39 4.04
C VAL A 48 -11.89 -0.91 4.20
N ARG A 49 -12.88 -0.07 4.52
CA ARG A 49 -12.68 1.35 4.84
C ARG A 49 -11.82 1.54 6.08
N GLU A 50 -12.12 0.83 7.17
CA GLU A 50 -11.31 0.87 8.38
C GLU A 50 -9.85 0.50 8.10
N THR A 51 -9.64 -0.51 7.26
CA THR A 51 -8.31 -0.94 6.84
C THR A 51 -7.62 0.12 5.97
N ALA A 52 -8.33 0.72 5.01
CA ALA A 52 -7.79 1.78 4.15
C ALA A 52 -7.37 3.02 4.98
N LEU A 53 -8.21 3.44 5.94
CA LEU A 53 -7.89 4.53 6.85
C LEU A 53 -6.69 4.22 7.76
N GLU A 54 -6.55 2.97 8.20
CA GLU A 54 -5.38 2.54 8.98
C GLU A 54 -4.10 2.54 8.12
N ILE A 55 -4.19 2.13 6.87
CA ILE A 55 -3.08 2.21 5.90
C ILE A 55 -2.67 3.67 5.69
N GLN A 56 -3.62 4.57 5.46
CA GLN A 56 -3.38 6.01 5.30
C GLN A 56 -2.64 6.61 6.49
N ARG A 57 -3.09 6.31 7.71
CA ARG A 57 -2.44 6.79 8.95
C ARG A 57 -1.01 6.28 9.10
N ARG A 58 -0.79 4.97 8.90
CA ARG A 58 0.54 4.37 9.04
C ARG A 58 1.50 4.87 7.98
N LEU A 59 1.02 4.98 6.74
CA LEU A 59 1.79 5.52 5.64
C LEU A 59 2.24 6.95 5.93
N GLY A 60 1.31 7.83 6.34
CA GLY A 60 1.66 9.21 6.71
C GLY A 60 2.75 9.27 7.78
N ALA A 61 2.58 8.52 8.87
CA ALA A 61 3.57 8.48 9.94
C ALA A 61 4.96 7.94 9.49
N MET A 62 4.98 6.95 8.60
CA MET A 62 6.22 6.40 8.04
C MET A 62 6.92 7.39 7.13
N LEU A 63 6.16 8.14 6.31
CA LEU A 63 6.72 9.13 5.40
C LEU A 63 7.27 10.35 6.14
N GLU A 64 6.59 10.80 7.21
CA GLU A 64 7.05 11.89 8.09
C GLU A 64 8.28 11.53 8.92
N SER A 65 8.46 10.25 9.26
CA SER A 65 9.62 9.79 10.06
C SER A 65 10.90 9.57 9.23
N GLY A 66 10.79 9.62 7.91
CA GLY A 66 11.88 9.38 6.97
C GLY A 66 12.35 10.62 6.22
N ASP A 67 12.18 11.80 6.81
CA ASP A 67 12.59 13.13 6.33
C ASP A 67 13.48 13.82 7.38
#